data_AF-A0A2N2MI75-F1
#
_entry.id   AF-A0A2N2MI75-F1
#
_cell.length_a   1.000
_cell.length_b   1.000
_cell.length_c   1.000
_cell.angle_alpha   90.00
_cell.angle_beta   90.00
_cell.angle_gamma   90.00
#
_symmetry.space_group_name_H-M   'P 1'
#
loop_
_entity.id
_entity.type
_entity.pdbx_description
1 polymer ?
#
loop_
_entity_poly.entity_id
_entity_poly.type
_entity_poly.pdbx_seq_one_letter_code
_entity_poly.pdbx_strand_id
1 'polypeptide(L)' 'MRARRFPQNIVNIALCKMDVLNAAYKLDGLRSPPGNWLKALKGDLAGFHSIRIMIPIIGRE' A
#
# COMPACT_ATOMS: atom_id res chain seq x y z
N MET A 1 11.82 -12.04 5.52
CA MET A 1 12.78 -11.04 6.03
C MET A 1 12.04 -9.72 6.24
N ARG A 2 12.14 -9.06 7.40
CA ARG A 2 11.54 -7.73 7.63
C ARG A 2 12.56 -6.64 7.35
N ALA A 3 12.17 -5.59 6.62
CA ALA A 3 13.04 -4.46 6.35
C ALA A 3 13.33 -3.69 7.66
N ARG A 4 14.61 -3.60 8.03
CA ARG A 4 15.05 -2.92 9.27
C ARG A 4 15.14 -1.40 9.16
N ARG A 5 15.05 -0.87 7.94
CA ARG A 5 15.20 0.57 7.63
C ARG A 5 13.92 1.39 7.89
N PHE A 6 12.76 0.74 8.03
CA PHE A 6 11.48 1.40 8.20
C PHE A 6 10.92 1.16 9.60
N PRO A 7 10.18 2.13 10.18
CA PRO A 7 9.53 1.95 11.47
C PRO A 7 8.46 0.84 11.39
N GLN A 8 8.31 0.07 12.47
CA GLN A 8 7.54 -1.18 12.47
C GLN A 8 6.07 -1.00 12.08
N ASN A 9 5.46 0.13 12.45
CA ASN A 9 4.09 0.48 12.08
C ASN A 9 3.91 0.57 10.55
N ILE A 10 4.89 1.14 9.84
CA ILE A 10 4.86 1.20 8.37
C ILE A 10 5.06 -0.20 7.78
N VAL A 11 6.01 -0.97 8.31
CA VAL A 11 6.33 -2.31 7.79
C VAL A 11 5.11 -3.23 7.87
N ASN A 12 4.38 -3.23 8.98
CA ASN A 12 3.20 -4.08 9.13
C ASN A 12 2.09 -3.73 8.12
N ILE A 13 1.85 -2.44 7.89
CA ILE A 13 0.85 -1.98 6.92
C ILE A 13 1.31 -2.28 5.48
N ALA A 14 2.60 -2.10 5.19
CA ALA A 14 3.18 -2.44 3.90
C ALA A 14 3.07 -3.94 3.59
N LEU A 15 3.33 -4.80 4.57
CA LEU A 15 3.19 -6.26 4.43
C LEU A 15 1.74 -6.66 4.15
N CYS A 16 0.77 -6.09 4.88
CA CYS A 16 -0.65 -6.33 4.61
C CYS A 16 -1.04 -5.91 3.18
N LYS A 17 -0.54 -4.77 2.69
CA LYS A 17 -0.78 -4.34 1.32
C LYS A 17 -0.08 -5.22 0.27
N MET A 18 1.11 -5.74 0.58
CA MET A 18 1.80 -6.71 -0.27
C MET A 18 1.02 -8.03 -0.38
N ASP A 19 0.40 -8.48 0.71
CA ASP A 19 -0.44 -9.68 0.69
C ASP A 19 -1.68 -9.47 -0.20
N VAL A 20 -2.35 -8.32 -0.07
CA VAL A 20 -3.46 -7.92 -0.94
C VAL A 20 -3.02 -7.82 -2.41
N LEU A 21 -1.82 -7.26 -2.67
CA LEU A 21 -1.23 -7.23 -4.02
C LEU A 21 -1.01 -8.63 -4.59
N ASN A 22 -0.48 -9.54 -3.77
CA ASN A 22 -0.22 -10.92 -4.16
C ASN A 22 -1.52 -11.72 -4.40
N ALA A 23 -2.58 -11.42 -3.64
CA ALA A 23 -3.88 -12.07 -3.77
C ALA A 23 -4.78 -11.47 -4.87
N ALA A 24 -4.48 -10.27 -5.38
CA ALA A 24 -5.34 -9.57 -6.32
C ALA A 24 -5.32 -10.19 -7.72
N TYR A 25 -6.46 -10.71 -8.16
CA TYR A 25 -6.64 -11.23 -9.52
C TYR A 25 -6.83 -10.12 -10.57
N LYS A 26 -7.35 -8.95 -10.15
CA LYS A 26 -7.59 -7.79 -11.01
C LYS A 26 -7.19 -6.51 -10.27
N LEU A 27 -6.77 -5.52 -11.05
CA LEU A 27 -6.41 -4.18 -10.55
C LEU A 27 -7.52 -3.51 -9.73
N ASP A 28 -8.78 -3.72 -10.12
CA ASP A 28 -9.94 -3.20 -9.37
C ASP A 28 -10.08 -3.81 -7.97
N GLY A 29 -9.66 -5.07 -7.80
CA GLY A 29 -9.63 -5.74 -6.50
C GLY A 29 -8.70 -5.06 -5.48
N LEU A 30 -7.72 -4.29 -5.96
CA LEU A 30 -6.84 -3.50 -5.09
C LEU A 30 -7.53 -2.29 -4.46
N ARG A 31 -8.77 -1.97 -4.85
CA ARG A 31 -9.57 -0.89 -4.23
C ARG A 31 -10.21 -1.32 -2.90
N SER A 32 -10.27 -2.61 -2.62
CA SER A 32 -10.77 -3.17 -1.37
C SER A 32 -9.58 -3.54 -0.47
N PRO A 33 -9.53 -3.19 0.83
CA PRO A 33 -10.45 -2.38 1.65
C PRO A 33 -10.39 -0.84 1.38
N PRO A 34 -11.37 -0.03 1.88
CA PRO A 34 -11.61 1.39 1.51
C PRO A 34 -10.49 2.42 1.81
N GLY A 35 -9.27 1.98 2.10
CA GLY A 35 -8.08 2.82 2.31
C GLY A 35 -7.01 2.69 1.22
N ASN A 36 -7.25 1.92 0.16
CA ASN A 36 -6.32 1.81 -0.97
C ASN A 36 -6.61 2.89 -2.02
N TRP A 37 -5.87 4.00 -1.95
CA TRP A 37 -5.88 5.02 -3.00
C TRP A 37 -5.00 4.58 -4.17
N LEU A 38 -5.56 3.71 -5.02
CA LEU A 38 -4.94 3.32 -6.27
C LEU A 38 -4.93 4.52 -7.22
N LYS A 39 -3.74 5.02 -7.55
CA LYS A 39 -3.55 6.13 -8.49
C LYS A 39 -2.82 5.65 -9.73
N ALA A 40 -3.41 5.81 -10.90
CA ALA A 40 -2.71 5.62 -12.16
C ALA A 40 -1.60 6.68 -12.29
N LEU A 41 -0.38 6.22 -12.60
CA LEU A 41 0.78 7.08 -12.82
C LEU A 41 0.78 7.61 -14.26
N LYS A 42 1.46 8.73 -14.47
CA LYS A 42 1.56 9.46 -15.75
C LYS A 42 3.03 9.71 -16.09
N GLY A 43 3.31 10.12 -17.33
CA GLY A 43 4.68 10.36 -17.81
C GLY A 43 5.40 9.05 -18.12
N ASP A 44 6.68 8.94 -17.76
CA ASP A 44 7.50 7.72 -17.93
C ASP A 44 6.95 6.49 -17.20
N LEU A 45 6.05 6.70 -16.23
CA LEU A 45 5.37 5.63 -15.48
C LEU A 45 3.92 5.42 -15.96
N ALA A 46 3.59 5.84 -17.18
CA ALA A 46 2.29 5.53 -17.78
C ALA A 46 2.09 4.01 -17.86
N GLY A 47 0.93 3.53 -17.40
CA GLY A 47 0.61 2.10 -17.28
C GLY A 47 0.87 1.51 -15.89
N PHE A 48 1.61 2.21 -15.02
CA PHE A 48 1.82 1.80 -13.64
C PHE A 48 0.78 2.39 -12.70
N HIS A 49 0.61 1.73 -11.55
CA HIS A 49 -0.30 2.16 -10.49
C HIS A 49 0.45 2.30 -9.17
N SER A 50 0.11 3.33 -8.41
CA SER A 50 0.62 3.56 -7.06
C SER A 50 -0.44 3.24 -6.04
N ILE A 51 -0.04 2.61 -4.93
CA ILE A 51 -0.88 2.37 -3.76
C ILE A 51 -0.26 3.12 -2.58
N ARG A 52 -1.08 3.91 -1.88
CA ARG A 52 -0.63 4.66 -0.71
C ARG A 52 -0.60 3.78 0.54
N ILE A 53 0.49 3.86 1.31
CA ILE A 53 0.55 3.38 2.69
C ILE A 53 0.06 4.52 3.60
N MET A 54 -1.11 4.34 4.20
CA MET A 54 -1.62 5.26 5.23
C MET A 54 -1.04 4.84 6.57
N ILE A 55 -0.39 5.78 7.26
CA ILE A 55 0.13 5.57 8.61
C ILE A 55 -0.92 6.15 9.57
N PRO A 56 -1.57 5.33 10.41
CA PRO A 56 -2.41 5.87 11.46
C PRO A 56 -1.52 6.64 12.44
N ILE A 57 -1.80 7.93 12.59
CA ILE A 57 -1.25 8.72 13.69
C ILE A 57 -1.95 8.23 14.96
N ILE A 58 -1.31 7.29 15.66
CA ILE A 58 -1.73 6.97 17.02
C ILE A 58 -1.36 8.21 17.84
N GLY A 59 -2.37 8.99 18.23
CA GLY A 59 -2.17 10.11 19.14
C GLY A 59 -1.46 9.58 20.38
N ARG A 60 -0.27 10.10 20.66
CA ARG A 60 0.21 10.06 22.03
C ARG A 60 -0.68 11.03 22.78
N GLU A 61 -1.52 10.49 23.65
CA GLU A 61 -1.88 11.16 24.90
C GLU A 61 -0.63 11.61 25.66
#